data_AF-A0A2R6XEL1-F1
#
_entry.id   AF-A0A2R6XEL1-F1
#
_cell.length_a   1.000
_cell.length_b   1.000
_cell.length_c   1.000
_cell.angle_alpha   90.00
_cell.angle_beta   90.00
_cell.angle_gamma   90.00
#
_symmetry.space_group_name_H-M   'P 1'
#
loop_
_entity.id
_entity.type
_entity.pdbx_description
1 polymer ?
#
loop_
_entity_poly.entity_id
_entity_poly.type
_entity_poly.pdbx_seq_one_letter_code
_entity_poly.pdbx_strand_id
1 'polypeptide(L)'
;MLNHKSGPCQSEVHWDYLEAGAQIVLTFSYQATLLGFESRGYIREQGKEFLRRSVTLACEARDKFWNEYQQRVQKHEAAPGQYCRALVGASIGSYGAYLADGSEYSGDYGPEMTLEKLKDFHRERLLILAGAGPDILALETIPSFLEAKALIEVLEEEDINVPAWMSYISKDGRNVSW
;
A
#
# COMPACT_ATOMS: atom_id res chain seq x y z
N MET A 1 33.78 10.60 -5.97
CA MET A 1 32.65 11.01 -5.11
C MET A 1 31.44 11.23 -6.00
N LEU A 2 30.60 10.21 -6.14
CA LEU A 2 29.28 10.38 -6.77
C LEU A 2 28.35 10.91 -5.67
N ASN A 3 27.96 12.17 -5.79
CA ASN A 3 26.90 12.75 -4.97
C ASN A 3 25.60 11.99 -5.28
N HIS A 4 25.23 11.03 -4.43
CA HIS A 4 23.86 10.57 -4.35
C HIS A 4 23.02 11.79 -3.96
N LYS A 5 22.36 12.41 -4.95
CA LYS A 5 21.18 13.23 -4.65
C LYS A 5 20.18 12.25 -4.05
N SER A 6 20.02 12.30 -2.74
CA SER A 6 18.87 11.69 -2.07
C SER A 6 17.63 12.19 -2.80
N GLY A 7 16.86 11.27 -3.40
CA GLY A 7 15.59 11.60 -4.01
C GLY A 7 14.64 12.22 -3.00
N PRO A 8 13.49 12.77 -3.45
CA PRO A 8 12.53 13.36 -2.53
C PRO A 8 12.12 12.35 -1.46
N CYS A 9 11.95 12.81 -0.23
CA CYS A 9 11.49 11.94 0.85
C CYS A 9 10.02 11.55 0.61
N GLN A 10 9.55 10.44 1.21
CA GLN A 10 8.18 9.94 0.99
C GLN A 10 7.11 11.01 1.25
N SER A 11 7.31 11.84 2.26
CA SER A 11 6.39 12.93 2.60
C SER A 11 6.34 14.04 1.54
N GLU A 12 7.45 14.34 0.86
CA GLU A 12 7.47 15.31 -0.26
C GLU A 12 6.69 14.75 -1.46
N VAL A 13 6.86 13.45 -1.77
CA VAL A 13 6.11 12.83 -2.86
C VAL A 13 4.60 12.82 -2.56
N HIS A 14 4.20 12.49 -1.33
CA HIS A 14 2.79 12.59 -0.94
C HIS A 14 2.27 14.02 -1.07
N TRP A 15 3.07 15.02 -0.68
CA TRP A 15 2.72 16.43 -0.80
C TRP A 15 2.44 16.83 -2.25
N ASP A 16 3.33 16.46 -3.17
CA ASP A 16 3.20 16.79 -4.59
C ASP A 16 1.89 16.21 -5.18
N TYR A 17 1.53 14.99 -4.82
CA TYR A 17 0.26 14.39 -5.24
C TYR A 17 -0.96 15.09 -4.65
N LEU A 18 -0.90 15.48 -3.37
CA LEU A 18 -1.99 16.21 -2.72
C LEU A 18 -2.18 17.60 -3.34
N GLU A 19 -1.09 18.30 -3.65
CA GLU A 19 -1.12 19.60 -4.34
C GLU A 19 -1.66 19.46 -5.77
N ALA A 20 -1.38 18.34 -6.45
CA ALA A 20 -1.97 18.02 -7.74
C ALA A 20 -3.48 17.66 -7.67
N GLY A 21 -4.06 17.57 -6.46
CA GLY A 21 -5.48 17.31 -6.24
C GLY A 21 -5.83 15.84 -6.00
N ALA A 22 -4.85 14.99 -5.66
CA ALA A 22 -5.12 13.60 -5.30
C ALA A 22 -6.07 13.50 -4.10
N GLN A 23 -7.15 12.75 -4.25
CA GLN A 23 -8.12 12.49 -3.19
C GLN A 23 -7.79 11.23 -2.38
N ILE A 24 -6.88 10.40 -2.88
CA ILE A 24 -6.33 9.23 -2.19
C ILE A 24 -4.83 9.18 -2.47
N VAL A 25 -4.02 9.00 -1.44
CA VAL A 25 -2.58 8.73 -1.57
C VAL A 25 -2.26 7.34 -1.06
N LEU A 26 -1.40 6.61 -1.77
CA LEU A 26 -1.00 5.26 -1.40
C LEU A 26 0.32 5.26 -0.66
N THR A 27 0.44 4.44 0.38
CA THR A 27 1.69 4.25 1.12
C THR A 27 2.76 3.56 0.28
N PHE A 28 4.03 3.76 0.62
CA PHE A 28 5.15 3.08 -0.03
C PHE A 28 5.37 1.65 0.50
N SER A 29 4.30 0.83 0.54
CA SER A 29 4.33 -0.52 1.10
C SER A 29 4.04 -1.65 0.09
N TYR A 30 3.88 -1.35 -1.20
CA TYR A 30 3.58 -2.31 -2.26
C TYR A 30 4.44 -3.60 -2.19
N GLN A 31 5.76 -3.47 -2.22
CA GLN A 31 6.73 -4.57 -2.09
C GLN A 31 7.25 -4.77 -0.66
N ALA A 32 6.80 -3.97 0.30
CA ALA A 32 7.24 -4.10 1.68
C ALA A 32 6.65 -5.37 2.28
N THR A 33 7.50 -6.36 2.53
CA THR A 33 7.13 -7.66 3.10
C THR A 33 8.13 -8.05 4.16
N LEU A 34 7.68 -8.77 5.19
CA LEU A 34 8.57 -9.22 6.28
C LEU A 34 9.68 -10.12 5.74
N LEU A 35 9.34 -11.08 4.87
CA LEU A 35 10.31 -11.94 4.19
C LEU A 35 11.29 -11.13 3.34
N GLY A 36 10.80 -10.12 2.60
CA GLY A 36 11.65 -9.23 1.81
C GLY A 36 12.65 -8.45 2.67
N PHE A 37 12.22 -7.95 3.84
CA PHE A 37 13.12 -7.28 4.79
C PHE A 37 14.12 -8.24 5.43
N GLU A 38 13.68 -9.42 5.86
CA GLU A 38 14.54 -10.46 6.43
C GLU A 38 15.63 -10.89 5.45
N SER A 39 15.30 -11.04 4.16
CA SER A 39 16.28 -11.35 3.10
C SER A 39 17.37 -10.29 2.92
N ARG A 40 17.09 -9.04 3.35
CA ARG A 40 18.02 -7.90 3.30
C ARG A 40 18.74 -7.66 4.63
N GLY A 41 18.61 -8.57 5.60
CA GLY A 41 19.32 -8.53 6.88
C GLY A 41 18.63 -7.71 7.98
N TYR A 42 17.39 -7.27 7.78
CA TYR A 42 16.61 -6.65 8.85
C TYR A 42 15.97 -7.72 9.74
N ILE A 43 15.89 -7.44 11.04
CA ILE A 43 15.11 -8.32 11.93
C ILE A 43 13.61 -8.08 11.71
N ARG A 44 12.79 -9.10 11.98
CA ARG A 44 11.34 -9.05 11.76
C ARG A 44 10.69 -7.80 12.36
N GLU A 45 11.02 -7.45 13.59
CA GLU A 45 10.47 -6.26 14.28
C GLU A 45 10.81 -4.93 13.57
N GLN A 46 12.00 -4.81 12.96
CA GLN A 46 12.33 -3.65 12.13
C GLN A 46 11.45 -3.60 10.88
N GLY A 47 11.22 -4.75 10.23
CA GLY A 47 10.30 -4.85 9.10
C GLY A 47 8.87 -4.44 9.45
N LYS A 48 8.38 -4.83 10.63
CA LYS A 48 7.07 -4.38 11.13
C LYS A 48 7.04 -2.88 11.33
N GLU A 49 8.10 -2.31 11.90
CA GLU A 49 8.20 -0.87 12.10
C GLU A 49 8.22 -0.12 10.76
N PHE A 50 8.93 -0.60 9.75
CA PHE A 50 8.93 0.02 8.42
C PHE A 50 7.53 0.01 7.79
N LEU A 51 6.78 -1.08 7.93
CA LEU A 51 5.38 -1.14 7.47
C LEU A 51 4.52 -0.10 8.17
N ARG A 52 4.54 -0.03 9.52
CA ARG A 52 3.79 0.98 10.28
C ARG A 52 4.18 2.40 9.86
N ARG A 53 5.49 2.65 9.78
CA ARG A 53 6.06 3.94 9.39
C ARG A 53 5.57 4.41 8.03
N SER A 54 5.42 3.50 7.06
CA SER A 54 4.91 3.85 5.72
C SER A 54 3.50 4.45 5.77
N VAL A 55 2.62 3.93 6.64
CA VAL A 55 1.27 4.45 6.86
C VAL A 55 1.32 5.77 7.63
N THR A 56 2.10 5.81 8.71
CA THR A 56 2.24 7.02 9.53
C THR A 56 2.74 8.22 8.71
N LEU A 57 3.75 8.02 7.84
CA LEU A 57 4.29 9.09 7.00
C LEU A 57 3.27 9.63 5.99
N ALA A 58 2.43 8.76 5.41
CA ALA A 58 1.36 9.18 4.51
C ALA A 58 0.27 9.95 5.27
N CYS A 59 -0.10 9.47 6.46
CA CYS A 59 -1.03 10.14 7.35
C CYS A 59 -0.55 11.53 7.76
N GLU A 60 0.70 11.65 8.20
CA GLU A 60 1.33 12.92 8.58
C GLU A 60 1.36 13.90 7.40
N ALA A 61 1.71 13.44 6.19
CA ALA A 61 1.72 14.27 4.99
C ALA A 61 0.32 14.79 4.63
N ARG A 62 -0.70 13.92 4.62
CA ARG A 62 -2.10 14.29 4.42
C ARG A 62 -2.56 15.31 5.46
N ASP A 63 -2.32 15.04 6.74
CA ASP A 63 -2.83 15.87 7.83
C ASP A 63 -2.17 17.24 7.85
N LYS A 64 -0.85 17.30 7.58
CA LYS A 64 -0.14 18.56 7.40
C LYS A 64 -0.70 19.38 6.24
N PHE A 65 -0.85 18.77 5.06
CA PHE A 65 -1.41 19.44 3.87
C PHE A 65 -2.81 19.97 4.13
N TRP A 66 -3.67 19.14 4.73
CA TRP A 66 -5.06 19.51 5.03
C TRP A 66 -5.13 20.69 6.00
N ASN A 67 -4.34 20.66 7.07
CA ASN A 67 -4.30 21.74 8.06
C ASN A 67 -3.79 23.06 7.44
N GLU A 68 -2.73 23.01 6.62
CA GLU A 68 -2.21 24.20 5.94
C GLU A 68 -3.22 24.77 4.93
N TYR A 69 -3.92 23.92 4.18
CA TYR A 69 -4.99 24.34 3.30
C TYR A 69 -6.16 24.99 4.07
N GLN A 70 -6.62 24.39 5.17
CA GLN A 70 -7.68 24.97 5.99
C GLN A 70 -7.28 26.35 6.56
N GLN A 71 -6.02 26.51 6.96
CA GLN A 71 -5.50 27.81 7.41
C GLN A 71 -5.48 28.86 6.29
N ARG A 72 -5.05 28.48 5.07
CA ARG A 72 -5.10 29.39 3.90
C ARG A 72 -6.54 29.80 3.56
N VAL A 73 -7.50 28.88 3.65
CA VAL A 73 -8.93 29.20 3.47
C VAL A 73 -9.41 30.20 4.52
N GLN A 74 -9.06 30.00 5.79
CA GLN A 74 -9.41 30.94 6.88
C GLN A 74 -8.80 32.33 6.69
N LYS A 75 -7.60 32.42 6.08
CA LYS A 75 -6.92 33.68 5.73
C LYS A 75 -7.40 34.30 4.42
N HIS A 76 -8.34 33.68 3.71
CA HIS A 76 -8.77 34.07 2.37
C HIS A 76 -7.65 34.02 1.30
N GLU A 77 -6.64 33.17 1.50
CA GLU A 77 -5.51 32.94 0.57
C GLU A 77 -5.77 31.74 -0.37
N ALA A 78 -6.82 30.95 -0.11
CA ALA A 78 -7.26 29.83 -0.94
C ALA A 78 -8.79 29.76 -1.00
N ALA A 79 -9.33 29.19 -2.08
CA ALA A 79 -10.77 29.03 -2.25
C ALA A 79 -11.30 27.86 -1.40
N PRO A 80 -12.39 28.04 -0.64
CA PRO A 80 -13.07 26.92 0.01
C PRO A 80 -13.48 25.85 -1.03
N GLY A 81 -13.34 24.58 -0.67
CA GLY A 81 -13.69 23.45 -1.53
C GLY A 81 -12.69 23.13 -2.66
N GLN A 82 -11.57 23.85 -2.77
CA GLN A 82 -10.49 23.51 -3.72
C GLN A 82 -9.91 22.10 -3.47
N TYR A 83 -9.74 21.72 -2.21
CA TYR A 83 -9.31 20.39 -1.81
C TYR A 83 -10.27 19.78 -0.79
N CYS A 84 -10.32 18.44 -0.74
CA CYS A 84 -10.89 17.66 0.36
C CYS A 84 -9.78 17.01 1.19
N ARG A 85 -10.09 16.55 2.41
CA ARG A 85 -9.14 15.75 3.18
C ARG A 85 -8.98 14.40 2.47
N ALA A 86 -7.85 14.20 1.83
CA ALA A 86 -7.57 12.97 1.09
C ALA A 86 -7.60 11.74 2.01
N LEU A 87 -7.86 10.56 1.44
CA LEU A 87 -7.74 9.28 2.13
C LEU A 87 -6.30 8.76 2.01
N VAL A 88 -5.85 8.00 3.00
CA VAL A 88 -4.60 7.22 2.96
C VAL A 88 -4.94 5.76 2.71
N GLY A 89 -4.46 5.24 1.58
CA GLY A 89 -4.56 3.83 1.23
C GLY A 89 -3.28 3.07 1.59
N ALA A 90 -3.37 2.06 2.44
CA ALA A 90 -2.24 1.16 2.66
C ALA A 90 -2.07 0.25 1.44
N SER A 91 -0.99 0.43 0.68
CA SER A 91 -0.65 -0.35 -0.50
C SER A 91 -0.18 -1.76 -0.13
N ILE A 92 -0.85 -2.79 -0.68
CA ILE A 92 -0.52 -4.20 -0.49
C ILE A 92 -0.41 -4.85 -1.86
N GLY A 93 0.82 -5.09 -2.32
CA GLY A 93 1.08 -5.79 -3.59
C GLY A 93 0.89 -7.29 -3.51
N SER A 94 0.80 -7.93 -4.67
CA SER A 94 0.71 -9.38 -4.80
C SER A 94 1.96 -10.13 -4.32
N TYR A 95 1.84 -11.44 -4.16
CA TYR A 95 2.93 -12.36 -3.89
C TYR A 95 3.99 -12.28 -5.00
N GLY A 96 3.57 -12.12 -6.26
CA GLY A 96 4.49 -11.95 -7.37
C GLY A 96 5.37 -10.69 -7.27
N ALA A 97 4.86 -9.62 -6.65
CA ALA A 97 5.63 -8.41 -6.40
C ALA A 97 6.78 -8.65 -5.40
N TYR A 98 6.61 -9.61 -4.48
CA TYR A 98 7.67 -10.07 -3.57
C TYR A 98 8.71 -10.93 -4.28
N LEU A 99 8.29 -11.83 -5.19
CA LEU A 99 9.22 -12.68 -5.94
C LEU A 99 10.16 -11.87 -6.84
N ALA A 100 9.72 -10.70 -7.29
CA ALA A 100 10.50 -9.78 -8.13
C ALA A 100 11.01 -10.43 -9.44
N ASP A 101 10.29 -11.43 -9.94
CA ASP A 101 10.57 -12.18 -11.18
C ASP A 101 9.57 -11.87 -12.31
N GLY A 102 8.66 -10.91 -12.09
CA GLY A 102 7.60 -10.55 -13.03
C GLY A 102 6.34 -11.40 -12.92
N SER A 103 6.26 -12.34 -11.98
CA SER A 103 5.05 -13.14 -11.74
C SER A 103 3.85 -12.32 -11.28
N GLU A 104 4.06 -11.05 -10.87
CA GLU A 104 2.98 -10.09 -10.63
C GLU A 104 2.10 -9.85 -11.87
N TYR A 105 2.55 -10.19 -13.09
CA TYR A 105 1.74 -10.08 -14.32
C TYR A 105 1.22 -11.41 -14.86
N SER A 106 1.75 -12.55 -14.41
CA SER A 106 1.34 -13.88 -14.88
C SER A 106 0.39 -14.58 -13.92
N GLY A 107 0.56 -14.37 -12.60
CA GLY A 107 -0.17 -15.08 -11.56
C GLY A 107 0.24 -16.55 -11.38
N ASP A 108 1.28 -17.00 -12.10
CA ASP A 108 1.87 -18.32 -11.94
C ASP A 108 2.96 -18.26 -10.87
N TYR A 109 2.62 -18.75 -9.68
CA TYR A 109 3.51 -18.82 -8.52
C TYR A 109 4.15 -20.20 -8.35
N GLY A 110 4.00 -21.07 -9.34
CA GLY A 110 4.48 -22.45 -9.32
C GLY A 110 3.50 -23.45 -8.71
N PRO A 111 3.70 -24.75 -8.99
CA PRO A 111 2.73 -25.82 -8.68
C PRO A 111 2.58 -26.11 -7.18
N GLU A 112 3.56 -25.71 -6.38
CA GLU A 112 3.58 -25.91 -4.93
C GLU A 112 2.82 -24.80 -4.17
N MET A 113 2.35 -23.76 -4.87
CA MET A 113 1.63 -22.67 -4.24
C MET A 113 0.22 -23.09 -3.83
N THR A 114 -0.16 -22.78 -2.60
CA THR A 114 -1.47 -23.13 -2.04
C THR A 114 -2.16 -21.91 -1.45
N LEU A 115 -3.48 -22.01 -1.26
CA LEU A 115 -4.28 -20.98 -0.60
C LEU A 115 -3.69 -20.63 0.78
N GLU A 116 -3.40 -21.63 1.61
CA GLU A 116 -2.85 -21.41 2.96
C GLU A 116 -1.48 -20.73 2.95
N LYS A 117 -0.59 -21.07 2.01
CA LYS A 117 0.70 -20.37 1.87
C LYS A 117 0.52 -18.89 1.53
N LEU A 118 -0.46 -18.56 0.70
CA LEU A 118 -0.79 -17.17 0.36
C LEU A 118 -1.42 -16.43 1.55
N LYS A 119 -2.27 -17.10 2.32
CA LYS A 119 -2.85 -16.55 3.56
C LYS A 119 -1.74 -16.24 4.56
N ASP A 120 -0.85 -17.19 4.84
CA ASP A 120 0.28 -17.02 5.75
C ASP A 120 1.22 -15.89 5.31
N PHE A 121 1.47 -15.76 4.01
CA PHE A 121 2.28 -14.69 3.45
C PHE A 121 1.69 -13.30 3.70
N HIS A 122 0.37 -13.13 3.50
CA HIS A 122 -0.28 -11.81 3.61
C HIS A 122 -0.71 -11.45 5.03
N ARG A 123 -1.08 -12.44 5.87
CA ARG A 123 -1.76 -12.25 7.16
C ARG A 123 -1.09 -11.24 8.06
N GLU A 124 0.19 -11.44 8.39
CA GLU A 124 0.86 -10.54 9.32
C GLU A 124 1.04 -9.13 8.75
N ARG A 125 1.28 -9.01 7.44
CA ARG A 125 1.39 -7.71 6.77
C ARG A 125 0.06 -6.95 6.80
N LEU A 126 -1.06 -7.63 6.53
CA LEU A 126 -2.39 -7.04 6.59
C LEU A 126 -2.73 -6.55 8.00
N LEU A 127 -2.49 -7.36 9.02
CA LEU A 127 -2.69 -6.96 10.42
C LEU A 127 -1.87 -5.72 10.80
N ILE A 128 -0.60 -5.66 10.40
CA ILE A 128 0.27 -4.52 10.70
C ILE A 128 -0.22 -3.25 9.99
N LEU A 129 -0.51 -3.35 8.70
CA LEU A 129 -0.94 -2.19 7.90
C LEU A 129 -2.32 -1.70 8.33
N ALA A 130 -3.28 -2.59 8.54
CA ALA A 130 -4.61 -2.22 9.05
C ALA A 130 -4.52 -1.59 10.44
N GLY A 131 -3.70 -2.16 11.34
CA GLY A 131 -3.49 -1.64 12.69
C GLY A 131 -2.74 -0.30 12.74
N ALA A 132 -2.08 0.12 11.66
CA ALA A 132 -1.39 1.41 11.58
C ALA A 132 -2.33 2.59 11.25
N GLY A 133 -3.63 2.33 11.05
CA GLY A 133 -4.67 3.35 10.87
C GLY A 133 -4.76 4.00 9.48
N PRO A 134 -4.66 3.26 8.35
CA PRO A 134 -5.03 3.79 7.05
C PRO A 134 -6.56 3.97 6.97
N ASP A 135 -7.02 4.79 6.02
CA ASP A 135 -8.45 4.95 5.75
C ASP A 135 -9.00 3.79 4.89
N ILE A 136 -8.15 3.17 4.07
CA ILE A 136 -8.49 2.08 3.15
C ILE A 136 -7.30 1.15 2.92
N LEU A 137 -7.54 -0.14 2.68
CA LEU A 137 -6.53 -1.08 2.18
C LEU A 137 -6.61 -1.13 0.65
N ALA A 138 -5.46 -0.92 0.01
CA ALA A 138 -5.31 -1.00 -1.43
C ALA A 138 -4.64 -2.33 -1.78
N LEU A 139 -5.45 -3.40 -1.90
CA LEU A 139 -4.98 -4.69 -2.41
C LEU A 139 -4.80 -4.52 -3.91
N GLU A 140 -3.57 -4.37 -4.38
CA GLU A 140 -3.34 -3.90 -5.73
C GLU A 140 -2.44 -4.82 -6.54
N THR A 141 -2.69 -4.81 -7.85
CA THR A 141 -1.89 -5.56 -8.82
C THR A 141 -1.95 -7.06 -8.54
N ILE A 142 -3.17 -7.57 -8.30
CA ILE A 142 -3.43 -9.00 -7.99
C ILE A 142 -3.65 -9.77 -9.31
N PRO A 143 -2.72 -10.67 -9.71
CA PRO A 143 -2.85 -11.41 -10.95
C PRO A 143 -3.47 -12.80 -10.76
N SER A 144 -3.74 -13.24 -9.53
CA SER A 144 -4.17 -14.62 -9.26
C SER A 144 -5.51 -14.67 -8.53
N PHE A 145 -6.46 -15.45 -9.06
CA PHE A 145 -7.72 -15.72 -8.37
C PHE A 145 -7.50 -16.43 -7.02
N LEU A 146 -6.52 -17.34 -6.96
CA LEU A 146 -6.19 -18.04 -5.72
C LEU A 146 -5.72 -17.07 -4.65
N GLU A 147 -4.93 -16.07 -5.04
CA GLU A 147 -4.46 -15.02 -4.14
C GLU A 147 -5.56 -14.04 -3.74
N ALA A 148 -6.41 -13.63 -4.69
CA ALA A 148 -7.58 -12.82 -4.39
C ALA A 148 -8.45 -13.48 -3.31
N LYS A 149 -8.69 -14.79 -3.45
CA LYS A 149 -9.40 -15.59 -2.46
C LYS A 149 -8.67 -15.62 -1.12
N ALA A 150 -7.35 -15.84 -1.10
CA ALA A 150 -6.55 -15.84 0.12
C ALA A 150 -6.66 -14.50 0.89
N LEU A 151 -6.57 -13.38 0.18
CA LEU A 151 -6.67 -12.04 0.76
C LEU A 151 -8.05 -11.80 1.39
N ILE A 152 -9.13 -12.18 0.70
CA ILE A 152 -10.50 -12.05 1.23
C ILE A 152 -10.67 -12.91 2.49
N GLU A 153 -10.24 -14.17 2.45
CA GLU A 153 -10.33 -15.06 3.62
C GLU A 153 -9.54 -14.51 4.81
N VAL A 154 -8.35 -13.94 4.60
CA VAL A 154 -7.58 -13.32 5.69
C VAL A 154 -8.29 -12.10 6.26
N LEU A 155 -8.89 -11.24 5.42
CA LEU A 155 -9.65 -10.09 5.91
C LEU A 155 -10.83 -10.52 6.81
N GLU A 156 -11.51 -11.60 6.43
CA GLU A 156 -12.63 -12.16 7.20
C GLU A 156 -12.17 -12.88 8.48
N GLU A 157 -11.15 -13.74 8.39
CA GLU A 157 -10.62 -14.53 9.51
C GLU A 157 -10.06 -13.66 10.64
N GLU A 158 -9.40 -12.56 10.27
CA GLU A 158 -8.73 -11.65 11.20
C GLU A 158 -9.61 -10.47 11.65
N ASP A 159 -10.89 -10.44 11.26
CA ASP A 159 -11.86 -9.37 11.57
C ASP A 159 -11.33 -7.95 11.21
N ILE A 160 -10.70 -7.83 10.04
CA ILE A 160 -10.13 -6.58 9.55
C ILE A 160 -11.26 -5.70 9.00
N ASN A 161 -11.69 -4.73 9.80
CA ASN A 161 -12.82 -3.84 9.49
C ASN A 161 -12.44 -2.59 8.66
N VAL A 162 -11.17 -2.46 8.26
CA VAL A 162 -10.75 -1.38 7.37
C VAL A 162 -11.31 -1.66 5.96
N PRO A 163 -12.01 -0.71 5.32
CA PRO A 163 -12.46 -0.89 3.95
C PRO A 163 -11.30 -1.29 3.03
N ALA A 164 -11.57 -2.11 2.03
CA ALA A 164 -10.56 -2.52 1.06
C ALA A 164 -11.10 -2.39 -0.36
N TRP A 165 -10.24 -2.01 -1.30
CA TRP A 165 -10.46 -2.34 -2.70
C TRP A 165 -9.50 -3.45 -3.11
N MET A 166 -9.87 -4.16 -4.18
CA MET A 166 -8.97 -5.06 -4.88
C MET A 166 -8.86 -4.65 -6.34
N SER A 167 -7.63 -4.40 -6.81
CA SER A 167 -7.34 -4.17 -8.22
C SER A 167 -6.63 -5.38 -8.82
N TYR A 168 -7.04 -5.73 -10.04
CA TYR A 168 -6.56 -6.91 -10.75
C TYR A 168 -5.73 -6.46 -11.94
N ILE A 169 -4.70 -7.24 -12.27
CA ILE A 169 -4.14 -7.18 -13.62
C ILE A 169 -5.04 -8.02 -14.53
N SER A 170 -5.34 -7.50 -15.71
CA SER A 170 -6.02 -8.27 -16.73
C SER A 170 -5.14 -8.43 -17.95
N LYS A 171 -5.06 -9.67 -18.42
CA LYS A 171 -4.36 -10.06 -19.63
C LYS A 171 -5.03 -9.52 -20.90
N ASP A 172 -6.36 -9.55 -20.95
CA ASP A 172 -7.17 -9.29 -22.15
C ASP A 172 -8.41 -8.41 -21.88
N GLY A 173 -8.50 -7.81 -20.70
CA GLY A 173 -9.66 -7.04 -20.23
C GLY A 173 -10.84 -7.90 -19.77
N ARG A 174 -10.70 -9.23 -19.73
CA ARG A 174 -11.75 -10.18 -19.29
C ARG A 174 -11.25 -11.18 -18.24
N ASN A 175 -10.01 -11.63 -18.35
CA ASN A 175 -9.41 -12.66 -17.51
C ASN A 175 -8.26 -12.08 -16.66
N VAL A 176 -8.10 -12.60 -15.44
CA VAL A 176 -7.15 -12.11 -14.42
C VAL A 176 -5.74 -12.72 -14.60
N SER A 177 -5.64 -13.92 -15.18
CA SER A 177 -4.36 -14.60 -15.46
C SER A 177 -4.41 -15.41 -16.77
N TRP A 178 -3.24 -15.93 -17.19
CA TRP A 178 -3.13 -16.89 -18.30
C TRP A 178 -3.64 -18.27 -17.93
#